data_AF-A0A938RMH5-F1
#
_entry.id   AF-A0A938RMH5-F1
#
_cell.length_a   1.000
_cell.length_b   1.000
_cell.length_c   1.000
_cell.angle_alpha   90.00
_cell.angle_beta   90.00
_cell.angle_gamma   90.00
#
_symmetry.space_group_name_H-M   'P 1'
#
loop_
_entity.id
_entity.type
_entity.pdbx_description
1 polymer ?
#
loop_
_entity_poly.entity_id
_entity_poly.type
_entity_poly.pdbx_seq_one_letter_code
_entity_poly.pdbx_strand_id
1 'polypeptide(L)'
;MRRAILISGWLALLAAAPSAEAAVTTYVVVVTFHEPDTQPNDTIFTGTFVFDDALHQVSNLQGRLTESMTGLPSGGGMNELVLSHQLSSVYDSALGGWLVTAFLNNSTNTLSTLGGGNGWAPGSGYGLYYGYPGANPGNAYVRIFVDTANPLAPATQARINKLAYADCAPGGMMSATCMTGTTVAGYGTIGTMGGYPVSQTITPAPAVPLFPYGAELTPSHRPAAR
;
A
#
# COMPACT_ATOMS: atom_id res chain seq x y z
N MET A 1 71.70 -39.45 1.79
CA MET A 1 70.42 -39.30 1.06
C MET A 1 69.59 -38.25 1.78
N ARG A 2 69.19 -37.19 1.06
CA ARG A 2 68.38 -36.07 1.54
C ARG A 2 66.91 -36.50 1.68
N ARG A 3 66.19 -35.98 2.68
CA ARG A 3 64.76 -35.61 2.59
C ARG A 3 64.39 -34.75 3.80
N ALA A 4 64.32 -33.44 3.55
CA ALA A 4 63.69 -32.48 4.44
C ALA A 4 62.16 -32.58 4.26
N ILE A 5 61.43 -32.67 5.36
CA ILE A 5 59.97 -32.64 5.38
C ILE A 5 59.55 -31.18 5.62
N LEU A 6 58.97 -30.56 4.60
CA LEU A 6 58.32 -29.25 4.70
C LEU A 6 56.88 -29.47 5.15
N ILE A 7 56.52 -28.99 6.33
CA ILE A 7 55.14 -28.90 6.80
C ILE A 7 54.63 -27.52 6.40
N SER A 8 53.80 -27.47 5.36
CA SER A 8 53.06 -26.28 4.93
C SER A 8 51.84 -26.09 5.83
N GLY A 9 51.91 -25.10 6.73
CA GLY A 9 50.78 -24.65 7.53
C GLY A 9 49.81 -23.83 6.69
N TRP A 10 48.57 -24.28 6.59
CA TRP A 10 47.46 -23.51 6.01
C TRP A 10 46.84 -22.64 7.10
N LEU A 11 46.99 -21.32 6.97
CA LEU A 11 46.32 -20.33 7.81
C LEU A 11 44.93 -20.06 7.23
N ALA A 12 43.89 -20.58 7.87
CA ALA A 12 42.51 -20.27 7.51
C ALA A 12 42.16 -18.87 8.04
N LEU A 13 42.16 -17.86 7.17
CA LEU A 13 41.50 -16.59 7.48
C LEU A 13 39.99 -16.82 7.48
N LEU A 14 39.38 -16.85 8.67
CA LEU A 14 37.94 -16.61 8.78
C LEU A 14 37.69 -15.14 8.43
N ALA A 15 37.26 -14.90 7.19
CA ALA A 15 36.65 -13.63 6.82
C ALA A 15 35.35 -13.49 7.62
N ALA A 16 35.28 -12.51 8.51
CA ALA A 16 34.03 -12.04 9.06
C ALA A 16 33.22 -11.43 7.91
N ALA A 17 32.32 -12.21 7.31
CA ALA A 17 31.35 -11.67 6.38
C ALA A 17 30.45 -10.69 7.15
N PRO A 18 30.17 -9.49 6.64
CA PRO A 18 29.14 -8.64 7.23
C PRO A 18 27.83 -9.43 7.19
N SER A 19 27.25 -9.65 8.37
CA SER A 19 25.88 -10.13 8.49
C SER A 19 25.00 -9.03 7.93
N ALA A 20 24.37 -9.26 6.77
CA ALA A 20 23.25 -8.42 6.38
C ALA A 20 22.12 -8.71 7.37
N GLU A 21 21.92 -7.83 8.35
CA GLU A 21 20.75 -7.88 9.21
C GLU A 21 19.52 -7.73 8.32
N ALA A 22 18.60 -8.68 8.41
CA ALA A 22 17.28 -8.59 7.81
C ALA A 22 16.61 -7.30 8.32
N ALA A 23 16.48 -6.30 7.46
CA ALA A 23 15.77 -5.09 7.81
C ALA A 23 14.27 -5.33 7.65
N VAL A 24 13.50 -4.90 8.66
CA VAL A 24 12.06 -4.74 8.54
C VAL A 24 11.80 -3.25 8.48
N THR A 25 11.45 -2.77 7.30
CA THR A 25 11.37 -1.34 7.00
C THR A 25 9.91 -0.94 6.83
N THR A 26 9.51 0.14 7.48
CA THR A 26 8.20 0.76 7.22
C THR A 26 8.36 1.81 6.13
N TYR A 27 7.48 1.75 5.14
CA TYR A 27 7.42 2.70 4.04
C TYR A 27 6.11 3.47 4.07
N VAL A 28 6.16 4.71 3.58
CA VAL A 28 4.99 5.50 3.21
C VAL A 28 4.74 5.28 1.72
N VAL A 29 3.47 5.17 1.36
CA VAL A 29 3.02 5.05 -0.03
C VAL A 29 1.96 6.10 -0.32
N VAL A 30 2.09 6.75 -1.47
CA VAL A 30 1.05 7.61 -2.03
C VAL A 30 0.69 7.10 -3.41
N VAL A 31 -0.60 6.87 -3.66
CA VAL A 31 -1.14 6.51 -4.97
C VAL A 31 -2.14 7.57 -5.40
N THR A 32 -2.06 8.01 -6.64
CA THR A 32 -3.03 8.94 -7.23
C THR A 32 -3.77 8.26 -8.37
N PHE A 33 -5.09 8.36 -8.32
CA PHE A 33 -6.02 7.97 -9.37
C PHE A 33 -6.64 9.24 -9.93
N HIS A 34 -6.47 9.44 -11.23
CA HIS A 34 -7.10 10.56 -11.91
C HIS A 34 -8.58 10.27 -12.12
N GLU A 35 -9.43 11.23 -11.75
CA GLU A 35 -10.89 11.12 -11.80
C GLU A 35 -11.47 12.21 -12.72
N PRO A 36 -11.66 11.92 -14.02
CA PRO A 36 -12.06 12.93 -15.00
C PRO A 36 -13.35 13.68 -14.66
N ASP A 37 -14.34 12.97 -14.12
CA ASP A 37 -15.67 13.53 -13.86
C ASP A 37 -15.78 14.28 -12.52
N THR A 38 -14.78 14.17 -11.64
CA THR A 38 -14.75 14.86 -10.33
C THR A 38 -13.69 15.95 -10.25
N GLN A 39 -13.08 16.32 -11.39
CA GLN A 39 -12.04 17.35 -11.39
C GLN A 39 -12.50 18.66 -10.72
N PRO A 40 -11.63 19.30 -9.93
CA PRO A 40 -10.19 19.01 -9.76
C PRO A 40 -9.86 17.97 -8.67
N ASN A 41 -10.84 17.24 -8.13
CA ASN A 41 -10.59 16.21 -7.13
C ASN A 41 -10.17 14.90 -7.81
N ASP A 42 -8.98 14.43 -7.45
CA ASP A 42 -8.49 13.07 -7.72
C ASP A 42 -8.67 12.19 -6.48
N THR A 43 -8.81 10.88 -6.68
CA THR A 43 -8.77 9.91 -5.58
C THR A 43 -7.31 9.64 -5.21
N ILE A 44 -6.97 9.88 -3.95
CA ILE A 44 -5.60 9.77 -3.43
C ILE A 44 -5.61 8.81 -2.26
N PHE A 45 -4.76 7.79 -2.32
CA PHE A 45 -4.43 6.95 -1.18
C PHE A 45 -3.12 7.42 -0.57
N THR A 46 -3.12 7.68 0.74
CA THR A 46 -1.90 7.88 1.52
C THR A 46 -1.86 6.86 2.65
N GLY A 47 -0.81 6.06 2.70
CA GLY A 47 -0.73 4.96 3.64
C GLY A 47 0.70 4.55 3.98
N THR A 48 0.78 3.46 4.73
CA THR A 48 2.04 2.82 5.10
C THR A 48 1.95 1.32 4.91
N PHE A 49 3.09 0.68 4.67
CA PHE A 49 3.24 -0.77 4.73
C PHE A 49 4.59 -1.13 5.34
N VAL A 50 4.71 -2.37 5.79
CA VAL A 50 5.96 -2.97 6.26
C VAL A 50 6.49 -3.90 5.19
N PHE A 51 7.77 -3.76 4.86
CA PHE A 51 8.50 -4.68 4.01
C PHE A 51 9.53 -5.43 4.85
N ASP A 52 9.55 -6.75 4.71
CA ASP A 52 10.59 -7.61 5.27
C ASP A 52 11.62 -7.89 4.16
N ASP A 53 12.80 -7.30 4.28
CA ASP A 53 13.88 -7.42 3.29
C ASP A 53 14.47 -8.83 3.21
N ALA A 54 14.32 -9.67 4.24
CA ALA A 54 14.81 -11.04 4.22
C ALA A 54 13.81 -12.02 3.60
N LEU A 55 12.52 -11.83 3.88
CA LEU A 55 11.45 -12.67 3.32
C LEU A 55 10.93 -12.14 1.98
N HIS A 56 11.29 -10.91 1.60
CA HIS A 56 10.71 -10.16 0.49
C HIS A 56 9.18 -10.14 0.56
N GLN A 57 8.62 -9.89 1.74
CA GLN A 57 7.17 -9.90 1.98
C GLN A 57 6.66 -8.52 2.40
N VAL A 58 5.40 -8.26 2.06
CA VAL A 58 4.69 -7.03 2.44
C VAL A 58 3.59 -7.35 3.43
N SER A 59 3.55 -6.59 4.52
CA SER A 59 2.53 -6.69 5.55
C SER A 59 2.06 -5.32 6.01
N ASN A 60 0.97 -5.30 6.78
CA ASN A 60 0.45 -4.11 7.45
C ASN A 60 0.19 -2.90 6.53
N LEU A 61 -0.25 -3.14 5.28
CA LEU A 61 -0.75 -2.09 4.41
C LEU A 61 -2.03 -1.48 5.01
N GLN A 62 -1.98 -0.20 5.31
CA GLN A 62 -3.11 0.58 5.83
C GLN A 62 -2.96 2.06 5.46
N GLY A 63 -4.06 2.82 5.48
CA GLY A 63 -4.00 4.25 5.17
C GLY A 63 -5.36 4.92 5.03
N ARG A 64 -5.36 6.07 4.37
CA ARG A 64 -6.56 6.86 4.06
C ARG A 64 -6.73 6.98 2.56
N LEU A 65 -7.96 6.79 2.08
CA LEU A 65 -8.36 6.98 0.68
C LEU A 65 -9.35 8.16 0.61
N THR A 66 -9.08 9.14 -0.24
CA THR A 66 -9.99 10.28 -0.42
C THR A 66 -11.17 9.90 -1.31
N GLU A 67 -12.36 10.41 -1.01
CA GLU A 67 -13.56 10.22 -1.85
C GLU A 67 -13.69 11.42 -2.82
N SER A 68 -13.27 11.29 -4.09
CA SER A 68 -13.20 12.43 -5.02
C SER A 68 -14.54 13.09 -5.37
N MET A 69 -15.64 12.35 -5.25
CA MET A 69 -17.02 12.86 -5.38
C MET A 69 -17.43 13.79 -4.23
N THR A 70 -16.61 13.85 -3.18
CA THR A 70 -16.82 14.74 -2.04
C THR A 70 -15.85 15.92 -2.11
N GLY A 71 -15.98 16.86 -1.18
CA GLY A 71 -15.08 18.01 -1.09
C GLY A 71 -15.52 19.22 -1.90
N LEU A 72 -14.58 20.15 -2.09
CA LEU A 72 -14.87 21.49 -2.60
C LEU A 72 -14.70 21.56 -4.12
N PRO A 73 -15.48 22.40 -4.84
CA PRO A 73 -15.31 22.61 -6.28
C PRO A 73 -13.95 23.16 -6.68
N SER A 74 -13.22 23.78 -5.75
CA SER A 74 -11.86 24.29 -5.95
C SER A 74 -10.77 23.23 -5.76
N GLY A 75 -11.14 22.01 -5.38
CA GLY A 75 -10.21 20.95 -5.00
C GLY A 75 -10.04 20.83 -3.48
N GLY A 76 -9.82 19.60 -3.01
CA GLY A 76 -9.55 19.29 -1.62
C GLY A 76 -10.79 19.29 -0.72
N GLY A 77 -10.58 19.10 0.58
CA GLY A 77 -11.67 18.95 1.57
C GLY A 77 -12.50 17.67 1.36
N MET A 78 -11.98 16.71 0.61
CA MET A 78 -12.60 15.41 0.42
C MET A 78 -12.72 14.68 1.76
N ASN A 79 -13.81 13.94 1.93
CA ASN A 79 -13.91 12.91 2.94
C ASN A 79 -12.81 11.87 2.72
N GLU A 80 -12.43 11.20 3.79
CA GLU A 80 -11.37 10.21 3.74
C GLU A 80 -11.76 8.93 4.48
N LEU A 81 -11.74 7.82 3.75
CA LEU A 81 -11.98 6.48 4.24
C LEU A 81 -10.72 5.91 4.88
N VAL A 82 -10.84 5.25 6.04
CA VAL A 82 -9.72 4.57 6.70
C VAL A 82 -9.71 3.11 6.27
N LEU A 83 -8.64 2.69 5.60
CA LEU A 83 -8.43 1.33 5.11
C LEU A 83 -7.42 0.66 6.03
N SER A 84 -7.89 -0.22 6.91
CA SER A 84 -7.08 -0.84 7.98
C SER A 84 -6.92 -2.35 7.84
N HIS A 85 -7.45 -2.96 6.79
CA HIS A 85 -7.46 -4.41 6.63
C HIS A 85 -6.71 -4.85 5.38
N GLN A 86 -5.44 -5.24 5.49
CA GLN A 86 -4.72 -5.92 4.41
C GLN A 86 -5.24 -7.36 4.27
N LEU A 87 -6.12 -7.60 3.29
CA LEU A 87 -6.79 -8.91 3.12
C LEU A 87 -6.39 -9.64 1.84
N SER A 88 -5.54 -9.05 1.00
CA SER A 88 -5.03 -9.71 -0.20
C SER A 88 -3.60 -9.30 -0.50
N SER A 89 -2.76 -10.31 -0.76
CA SER A 89 -1.38 -10.18 -1.21
C SER A 89 -1.14 -11.22 -2.30
N VAL A 90 -0.87 -10.76 -3.53
CA VAL A 90 -0.65 -11.65 -4.68
C VAL A 90 0.68 -11.30 -5.31
N TYR A 91 1.59 -12.26 -5.39
CA TYR A 91 2.88 -12.07 -6.07
C TYR A 91 2.67 -12.10 -7.58
N ASP A 92 3.16 -11.09 -8.28
CA ASP A 92 3.20 -11.00 -9.73
C ASP A 92 4.63 -11.25 -10.20
N SER A 93 4.89 -12.48 -10.65
CA SER A 93 6.21 -12.89 -11.11
C SER A 93 6.66 -12.21 -12.41
N ALA A 94 5.72 -11.72 -13.22
CA ALA A 94 6.05 -10.99 -14.45
C ALA A 94 6.53 -9.57 -14.16
N LEU A 95 6.03 -8.96 -13.07
CA LEU A 95 6.42 -7.61 -12.65
C LEU A 95 7.47 -7.58 -11.52
N GLY A 96 7.75 -8.74 -10.91
CA GLY A 96 8.76 -8.90 -9.86
C GLY A 96 8.37 -8.25 -8.54
N GLY A 97 7.11 -8.42 -8.11
CA GLY A 97 6.65 -7.75 -6.90
C GLY A 97 5.27 -8.18 -6.42
N TRP A 98 4.82 -7.58 -5.32
CA TRP A 98 3.55 -7.87 -4.68
C TRP A 98 2.48 -6.88 -5.08
N LEU A 99 1.31 -7.39 -5.43
CA LEU A 99 0.06 -6.64 -5.47
C LEU A 99 -0.67 -6.82 -4.14
N VAL A 100 -0.68 -5.77 -3.32
CA VAL A 100 -1.18 -5.79 -1.95
C VAL A 100 -2.42 -4.91 -1.85
N THR A 101 -3.45 -5.37 -1.17
CA THR A 101 -4.75 -4.69 -1.12
C THR A 101 -5.23 -4.52 0.32
N ALA A 102 -5.52 -3.28 0.68
CA ALA A 102 -6.14 -2.90 1.94
C ALA A 102 -7.61 -2.53 1.74
N PHE A 103 -8.44 -2.90 2.70
CA PHE A 103 -9.89 -2.73 2.69
C PHE A 103 -10.35 -1.89 3.88
N LEU A 104 -11.46 -1.19 3.70
CA LEU A 104 -12.14 -0.43 4.75
C LEU A 104 -12.80 -1.38 5.77
N ASN A 105 -13.50 -2.40 5.29
CA ASN A 105 -14.08 -3.43 6.16
C ASN A 105 -13.13 -4.62 6.31
N ASN A 106 -13.31 -5.40 7.38
CA ASN A 106 -12.66 -6.71 7.55
C ASN A 106 -13.30 -7.79 6.66
N SER A 107 -13.47 -7.49 5.38
CA SER A 107 -14.03 -8.35 4.35
C SER A 107 -13.53 -7.86 3.00
N THR A 108 -13.38 -8.77 2.04
CA THR A 108 -13.06 -8.38 0.67
C THR A 108 -14.29 -7.93 -0.11
N ASN A 109 -15.50 -8.26 0.33
CA ASN A 109 -16.74 -7.99 -0.42
C ASN A 109 -16.93 -6.48 -0.66
N THR A 110 -16.64 -6.03 -1.89
CA THR A 110 -16.71 -4.63 -2.32
C THR A 110 -17.52 -4.51 -3.60
N LEU A 111 -17.20 -5.31 -4.63
CA LEU A 111 -17.84 -5.28 -5.93
C LEU A 111 -18.84 -6.44 -6.08
N SER A 112 -19.87 -6.24 -6.89
CA SER A 112 -20.90 -7.24 -7.15
C SER A 112 -20.31 -8.52 -7.75
N THR A 113 -20.93 -9.65 -7.45
CA THR A 113 -20.67 -10.93 -8.12
C THR A 113 -21.57 -11.15 -9.33
N LEU A 114 -22.40 -10.16 -9.69
CA LEU A 114 -23.12 -10.17 -10.97
C LEU A 114 -22.11 -10.16 -12.11
N GLY A 115 -22.26 -11.10 -13.05
CA GLY A 115 -21.26 -11.35 -14.10
C GLY A 115 -20.10 -12.25 -13.66
N GLY A 116 -20.13 -12.79 -12.44
CA GLY A 116 -19.08 -13.64 -11.87
C GLY A 116 -18.06 -12.88 -11.02
N GLY A 117 -16.97 -13.55 -10.68
CA GLY A 117 -15.89 -12.97 -9.85
C GLY A 117 -15.99 -13.32 -8.36
N ASN A 118 -15.05 -12.80 -7.58
CA ASN A 118 -14.85 -13.11 -6.17
C ASN A 118 -15.35 -12.02 -5.21
N GLY A 119 -16.18 -11.10 -5.72
CA GLY A 119 -16.77 -10.02 -4.94
C GLY A 119 -15.88 -8.79 -4.72
N TRP A 120 -14.72 -8.69 -5.39
CA TRP A 120 -13.82 -7.55 -5.20
C TRP A 120 -12.78 -7.29 -6.29
N ALA A 121 -12.37 -8.32 -7.04
CA ALA A 121 -11.24 -8.20 -7.95
C ALA A 121 -11.35 -6.97 -8.87
N PRO A 122 -10.25 -6.22 -9.10
CA PRO A 122 -10.34 -5.02 -9.94
C PRO A 122 -10.87 -5.33 -11.33
N GLY A 123 -11.77 -4.48 -11.80
CA GLY A 123 -12.44 -4.62 -13.09
C GLY A 123 -13.59 -5.64 -13.14
N SER A 124 -14.01 -6.18 -11.99
CA SER A 124 -15.15 -7.10 -11.89
C SER A 124 -16.45 -6.41 -11.46
N GLY A 125 -17.56 -7.16 -11.46
CA GLY A 125 -18.83 -6.73 -10.88
C GLY A 125 -19.53 -5.55 -11.56
N TYR A 126 -19.08 -5.16 -12.75
CA TYR A 126 -19.57 -3.98 -13.50
C TYR A 126 -19.49 -2.66 -12.70
N GLY A 127 -18.60 -2.59 -11.71
CA GLY A 127 -18.51 -1.44 -10.79
C GLY A 127 -19.68 -1.33 -9.81
N LEU A 128 -20.61 -2.29 -9.75
CA LEU A 128 -21.73 -2.29 -8.80
C LEU A 128 -21.25 -2.73 -7.42
N TYR A 129 -21.89 -2.24 -6.35
CA TYR A 129 -21.56 -2.68 -5.00
C TYR A 129 -21.91 -4.14 -4.74
N TYR A 130 -21.16 -4.78 -3.84
CA TYR A 130 -21.43 -6.14 -3.40
C TYR A 130 -22.81 -6.26 -2.76
N GLY A 131 -23.63 -7.20 -3.24
CA GLY A 131 -24.99 -7.42 -2.74
C GLY A 131 -26.10 -6.73 -3.54
N TYR A 132 -25.78 -5.90 -4.54
CA TYR A 132 -26.77 -5.28 -5.43
C TYR A 132 -27.72 -6.32 -6.06
N PRO A 133 -29.05 -6.07 -6.09
CA PRO A 133 -29.78 -4.85 -5.70
C PRO A 133 -30.21 -4.78 -4.23
N GLY A 134 -29.61 -5.60 -3.36
CA GLY A 134 -29.84 -5.62 -1.91
C GLY A 134 -29.02 -4.57 -1.14
N ALA A 135 -28.68 -4.87 0.11
CA ALA A 135 -27.96 -3.94 0.97
C ALA A 135 -26.49 -3.80 0.54
N ASN A 136 -26.01 -2.56 0.44
CA ASN A 136 -24.60 -2.25 0.25
C ASN A 136 -23.85 -2.35 1.60
N PRO A 137 -22.79 -3.18 1.71
CA PRO A 137 -21.96 -3.26 2.91
C PRO A 137 -21.08 -2.01 3.13
N GLY A 138 -21.01 -1.10 2.17
CA GLY A 138 -20.25 0.16 2.29
C GLY A 138 -18.75 -0.06 2.37
N ASN A 139 -18.22 -1.00 1.58
CA ASN A 139 -16.78 -1.32 1.60
C ASN A 139 -16.01 -0.50 0.56
N ALA A 140 -14.70 -0.38 0.76
CA ALA A 140 -13.77 0.22 -0.18
C ALA A 140 -12.43 -0.51 -0.12
N TYR A 141 -11.63 -0.43 -1.18
CA TYR A 141 -10.27 -0.95 -1.18
C TYR A 141 -9.31 -0.09 -2.00
N VAL A 142 -8.02 -0.21 -1.69
CA VAL A 142 -6.92 0.21 -2.56
C VAL A 142 -5.96 -0.95 -2.77
N ARG A 143 -5.43 -1.07 -3.98
CA ARG A 143 -4.37 -2.00 -4.36
C ARG A 143 -3.14 -1.22 -4.80
N ILE A 144 -2.01 -1.53 -4.15
CA ILE A 144 -0.69 -0.99 -4.46
C ILE A 144 0.20 -2.08 -5.07
N PHE A 145 1.33 -1.66 -5.66
CA PHE A 145 2.40 -2.57 -6.09
C PHE A 145 3.67 -2.33 -5.28
N VAL A 146 4.35 -3.37 -4.81
CA VAL A 146 5.66 -3.26 -4.13
C VAL A 146 6.67 -4.14 -4.84
N ASP A 147 7.73 -3.51 -5.38
CA ASP A 147 8.86 -4.21 -6.00
C ASP A 147 9.69 -4.90 -4.90
N THR A 148 9.91 -6.21 -5.04
CA THR A 148 10.66 -6.99 -4.04
C THR A 148 12.17 -6.78 -4.09
N ALA A 149 12.71 -6.34 -5.22
CA ALA A 149 14.14 -6.03 -5.35
C ALA A 149 14.46 -4.63 -4.81
N ASN A 150 13.55 -3.67 -4.98
CA ASN A 150 13.70 -2.34 -4.41
C ASN A 150 12.33 -1.62 -4.27
N PRO A 151 11.75 -1.56 -3.05
CA PRO A 151 10.49 -0.86 -2.80
C PRO A 151 10.50 0.63 -3.18
N LEU A 152 11.66 1.27 -3.25
CA LEU A 152 11.83 2.68 -3.60
C LEU A 152 12.00 2.92 -5.11
N ALA A 153 12.03 1.86 -5.92
CA ALA A 153 12.12 2.01 -7.36
C ALA A 153 10.90 2.77 -7.91
N PRO A 154 11.08 3.76 -8.80
CA PRO A 154 9.95 4.43 -9.44
C PRO A 154 9.02 3.42 -10.12
N ALA A 155 7.71 3.61 -9.96
CA ALA A 155 6.72 2.71 -10.55
C ALA A 155 6.76 2.81 -12.08
N THR A 156 7.00 1.69 -12.76
CA THR A 156 6.90 1.60 -14.21
C THR A 156 5.43 1.64 -14.63
N GLN A 157 5.15 2.00 -15.91
CA GLN A 157 3.77 2.02 -16.40
C GLN A 157 3.06 0.67 -16.26
N ALA A 158 3.78 -0.45 -16.42
CA ALA A 158 3.21 -1.79 -16.24
C ALA A 158 2.73 -2.03 -14.80
N ARG A 159 3.44 -1.48 -13.81
CA ARG A 159 3.07 -1.53 -12.38
C ARG A 159 1.92 -0.58 -12.07
N ILE A 160 1.97 0.64 -12.60
CA ILE A 160 0.88 1.63 -12.49
C ILE A 160 -0.42 1.04 -13.04
N ASN A 161 -0.38 0.35 -14.19
CA ASN A 161 -1.55 -0.29 -14.78
C ASN A 161 -2.21 -1.33 -13.86
N LYS A 162 -1.46 -1.91 -12.91
CA LYS A 162 -1.96 -2.89 -11.94
C LYS A 162 -2.42 -2.27 -10.61
N LEU A 163 -2.29 -0.97 -10.41
CA LEU A 163 -2.91 -0.30 -9.28
C LEU A 163 -4.43 -0.24 -9.48
N ALA A 164 -5.17 -0.24 -8.39
CA ALA A 164 -6.62 -0.13 -8.45
C ALA A 164 -7.22 0.39 -7.16
N TYR A 165 -8.39 1.00 -7.24
CA TYR A 165 -9.25 1.19 -6.07
C TYR A 165 -10.71 0.92 -6.45
N ALA A 166 -11.52 0.65 -5.43
CA ALA A 166 -12.97 0.75 -5.53
C ALA A 166 -13.50 1.37 -4.24
N ASP A 167 -14.45 2.27 -4.37
CA ASP A 167 -15.11 2.95 -3.27
C ASP A 167 -16.63 2.81 -3.41
N CYS A 168 -17.18 1.91 -2.60
CA CYS A 168 -18.62 1.70 -2.46
C CYS A 168 -19.13 2.27 -1.13
N ALA A 169 -18.34 3.08 -0.42
CA ALA A 169 -18.79 3.80 0.76
C ALA A 169 -19.73 4.95 0.36
N PRO A 170 -20.55 5.50 1.27
CA PRO A 170 -21.58 6.48 0.91
C PRO A 170 -21.09 7.68 0.07
N GLY A 171 -19.85 8.17 0.25
CA GLY A 171 -19.33 9.30 -0.52
C GLY A 171 -18.79 8.92 -1.90
N GLY A 172 -18.41 7.65 -2.13
CA GLY A 172 -18.02 7.11 -3.44
C GLY A 172 -19.16 6.50 -4.27
N MET A 173 -20.42 6.60 -3.81
CA MET A 173 -21.56 5.97 -4.47
C MET A 173 -22.23 6.84 -5.53
N MET A 174 -22.38 6.30 -6.74
CA MET A 174 -23.20 6.81 -7.84
C MET A 174 -24.48 5.97 -7.98
N SER A 175 -25.39 6.11 -7.02
CA SER A 175 -26.57 5.23 -6.88
C SER A 175 -26.20 3.77 -6.59
N ALA A 176 -26.08 2.91 -7.60
CA ALA A 176 -25.71 1.50 -7.42
C ALA A 176 -24.24 1.21 -7.75
N THR A 177 -23.59 2.16 -8.40
CA THR A 177 -22.23 2.02 -8.91
C THR A 177 -21.27 2.64 -7.93
N CYS A 178 -20.23 1.91 -7.57
CA CYS A 178 -19.08 2.40 -6.82
C CYS A 178 -18.19 3.24 -7.72
N MET A 179 -17.46 4.20 -7.16
CA MET A 179 -16.30 4.74 -7.83
C MET A 179 -15.22 3.67 -7.94
N THR A 180 -14.49 3.65 -9.06
CA THR A 180 -13.43 2.68 -9.31
C THR A 180 -12.37 3.31 -10.20
N GLY A 181 -11.11 2.98 -9.92
CA GLY A 181 -9.98 3.38 -10.76
C GLY A 181 -9.27 2.14 -11.25
N THR A 182 -9.38 1.83 -12.53
CA THR A 182 -8.69 0.69 -13.17
C THR A 182 -8.23 1.05 -14.58
N THR A 183 -7.33 0.23 -15.14
CA THR A 183 -6.88 0.38 -16.53
C THR A 183 -7.28 -0.82 -17.37
N VAL A 184 -7.53 -0.59 -18.66
CA VAL A 184 -7.73 -1.68 -19.64
C VAL A 184 -6.49 -2.58 -19.72
N ALA A 185 -5.29 -2.01 -19.67
CA ALA A 185 -4.05 -2.77 -19.71
C ALA A 185 -3.84 -3.67 -18.48
N GLY A 186 -4.33 -3.26 -17.31
CA GLY A 186 -4.22 -4.02 -16.07
C GLY A 186 -5.31 -5.08 -15.91
N TYR A 187 -6.55 -4.71 -16.25
CA TYR A 187 -7.77 -5.40 -15.81
C TYR A 187 -8.84 -5.52 -16.90
N GLY A 188 -8.56 -5.12 -18.14
CA GLY A 188 -9.49 -5.24 -19.27
C GLY A 188 -10.63 -4.23 -19.29
N THR A 189 -10.75 -3.38 -18.27
CA THR A 189 -11.78 -2.33 -18.19
C THR A 189 -11.22 -1.04 -17.60
N ILE A 190 -11.77 0.08 -18.06
CA ILE A 190 -11.59 1.38 -17.43
C ILE A 190 -12.41 1.44 -16.14
N GLY A 191 -11.99 2.27 -15.19
CA GLY A 191 -12.78 2.59 -14.01
C GLY A 191 -14.09 3.29 -14.40
N THR A 192 -15.07 3.19 -13.52
CA THR A 192 -16.31 3.98 -13.56
C THR A 192 -15.97 5.46 -13.52
N MET A 193 -16.74 6.31 -14.21
CA MET A 193 -16.39 7.72 -14.45
C MET A 193 -15.06 7.93 -15.20
N GLY A 194 -14.53 6.87 -15.81
CA GLY A 194 -13.27 6.94 -16.52
C GLY A 194 -12.05 6.99 -15.60
N GLY A 195 -12.17 6.71 -14.30
CA GLY A 195 -11.06 6.78 -13.34
C GLY A 195 -9.93 5.78 -13.62
N TYR A 196 -8.68 6.20 -13.42
CA TYR A 196 -7.49 5.35 -13.64
C TYR A 196 -6.27 5.78 -12.80
N PRO A 197 -5.40 4.84 -12.38
CA PRO A 197 -4.16 5.17 -11.69
C PRO A 197 -3.19 5.93 -12.58
N VAL A 198 -2.57 6.98 -12.03
CA VAL A 198 -1.56 7.80 -12.73
C VAL A 198 -0.19 7.75 -12.08
N SER A 199 -0.11 7.52 -10.77
CA SER A 199 1.18 7.48 -10.07
C SER A 199 1.13 6.65 -8.80
N GLN A 200 2.30 6.14 -8.43
CA GLN A 200 2.58 5.64 -7.08
C GLN A 200 3.99 6.04 -6.70
N THR A 201 4.13 6.59 -5.49
CA THR A 201 5.42 6.92 -4.90
C THR A 201 5.56 6.21 -3.57
N ILE A 202 6.73 5.62 -3.31
CA ILE A 202 7.08 4.97 -2.05
C ILE A 202 8.31 5.68 -1.49
N THR A 203 8.27 6.01 -0.20
CA THR A 203 9.38 6.62 0.53
C THR A 203 9.59 5.91 1.86
N PRO A 204 10.80 5.94 2.44
CA PRO A 204 10.99 5.46 3.80
C PRO A 204 10.10 6.23 4.76
N ALA A 205 9.45 5.54 5.71
CA ALA A 205 8.78 6.24 6.79
C ALA A 205 9.83 7.02 7.62
N PRO A 206 9.47 8.20 8.15
CA PRO A 206 10.37 8.94 9.04
C PRO A 206 10.75 8.03 10.22
N ALA A 207 12.04 8.00 10.54
CA ALA A 207 12.52 7.26 11.70
C ALA A 207 11.82 7.80 12.97
N VAL A 208 11.15 6.94 13.72
CA VAL A 208 10.69 7.29 15.07
C VAL A 208 11.95 7.49 15.91
N PRO A 209 12.21 8.68 16.48
CA PRO A 209 13.36 8.86 17.35
C PRO A 209 13.24 7.89 18.52
N LEU A 210 14.23 7.01 18.70
CA LEU A 210 14.38 6.27 19.93
C LEU A 210 14.76 7.30 21.01
N PHE A 211 13.77 7.82 21.74
CA PHE A 211 14.08 8.45 23.01
C PHE A 211 14.74 7.38 23.88
N PRO A 212 15.98 7.59 24.35
CA PRO A 212 16.56 6.65 25.30
C PRO A 212 15.66 6.62 26.54
N TYR A 213 15.07 5.45 26.80
CA TYR A 213 14.48 5.13 28.10
C TYR A 213 15.56 5.38 29.16
N GLY A 214 15.45 6.47 29.94
CA GLY A 214 16.38 6.72 31.05
C GLY A 214 16.70 8.17 31.44
N ALA A 215 16.09 9.20 30.86
CA ALA A 215 16.18 10.54 31.45
C ALA A 215 15.12 10.69 32.54
N GLU A 216 15.45 10.22 33.75
CA GLU A 216 14.73 10.55 34.98
C GLU A 216 14.66 12.08 35.10
N LEU A 217 13.45 12.63 34.97
CA LEU A 217 13.16 14.04 35.25
C LEU A 217 13.35 14.24 36.76
N THR A 218 14.56 14.59 37.17
CA THR A 218 14.82 15.10 38.51
C THR A 218 13.98 16.37 38.70
N PRO A 219 13.09 16.45 39.71
CA PRO A 219 12.32 17.65 39.96
C PRO A 219 13.28 18.74 40.43
N SER A 220 13.45 19.77 39.61
CA SER A 220 14.17 20.99 39.99
C SER A 220 13.41 21.68 41.14
N HIS A 221 13.99 21.61 42.32
CA HIS A 221 13.49 22.26 43.53
C HIS A 221 13.67 23.78 43.37
N ARG A 222 12.57 24.51 43.14
CA ARG A 222 12.57 25.97 43.28
C ARG A 222 12.73 26.33 44.76
N PRO A 223 13.66 27.22 45.14
CA PRO A 223 13.63 27.79 46.47
C PRO A 223 12.49 28.81 46.57
N ALA A 224 11.69 28.69 47.63
CA ALA A 224 10.67 29.66 47.99
C ALA A 224 11.33 30.99 48.38
N ALA A 225 10.98 32.06 47.67
CA ALA A 225 11.29 33.42 48.10
C ALA A 225 10.20 33.89 49.07
N ARG A 226 10.65 34.40 50.22
CA ARG A 226 9.88 35.21 51.17
C ARG A 226 9.62 36.59 50.60
#